data_AF-A0A445GI57-F1
#
_entry.id   AF-A0A445GI57-F1
#
_cell.length_a   1.000
_cell.length_b   1.000
_cell.length_c   1.000
_cell.angle_alpha   90.00
_cell.angle_beta   90.00
_cell.angle_gamma   90.00
#
_symmetry.space_group_name_H-M   'P 1'
#
loop_
_entity.id
_entity.type
_entity.pdbx_description
1 polymer ?
#
loop_
_entity_poly.entity_id
_entity_poly.type
_entity_poly.pdbx_seq_one_letter_code
_entity_poly.pdbx_strand_id
1 'polypeptide(L)'
;MSLNQVPVKRKKAEWCDKNTEIMLKVCIEEVNARNKPHNHFTKLGWANIAEKFNKATNLRYEYKQFRNRWDSLKKEWQLWAKLIGKDTGLGWDGEKKTIAASDEWWEAKIQLQTIFYKLAFEILVDNFSTLRLK
;
A
#
# COMPACT_ATOMS: atom_id res chain seq x y z
N MET A 1 -24.98 7.99 -38.96
CA MET A 1 -23.56 8.35 -38.76
C MET A 1 -23.18 7.93 -37.35
N SER A 2 -22.45 6.82 -37.18
CA SER A 2 -21.90 6.43 -35.87
C SER A 2 -20.64 7.22 -35.60
N LEU A 3 -20.62 7.95 -34.48
CA LEU A 3 -19.41 8.58 -33.96
C LEU A 3 -18.45 7.47 -33.50
N ASN A 4 -17.41 7.23 -34.30
CA ASN A 4 -16.25 6.46 -33.86
C ASN A 4 -15.60 7.21 -32.69
N GLN A 5 -15.70 6.65 -31.49
CA GLN A 5 -14.94 7.16 -30.36
C GLN A 5 -13.45 6.93 -30.65
N VAL A 6 -12.72 8.01 -30.92
CA VAL A 6 -11.26 8.00 -30.95
C VAL A 6 -10.80 7.48 -29.58
N PRO A 7 -9.91 6.47 -29.49
CA PRO A 7 -9.41 6.01 -28.21
C PRO A 7 -8.71 7.18 -27.52
N VAL A 8 -9.34 7.74 -26.49
CA VAL A 8 -8.73 8.80 -25.69
C VAL A 8 -7.49 8.20 -25.03
N LYS A 9 -6.31 8.58 -25.53
CA LYS A 9 -5.02 8.13 -25.00
C LYS A 9 -4.88 8.69 -23.58
N ARG A 10 -5.22 7.85 -22.59
CA ARG A 10 -5.24 8.24 -21.18
C ARG A 10 -3.81 8.54 -20.71
N LYS A 11 -3.63 9.66 -20.01
CA LYS A 11 -2.33 10.03 -19.44
C LYS A 11 -1.92 8.97 -18.41
N LYS A 12 -0.70 8.44 -18.55
CA LYS A 12 -0.12 7.50 -17.59
C LYS A 12 -0.05 8.17 -16.21
N ALA A 13 -0.35 7.43 -15.15
CA ALA A 13 -0.15 7.95 -13.80
C ALA A 13 1.34 8.14 -13.52
N GLU A 14 1.68 9.25 -12.89
CA GLU A 14 3.03 9.62 -12.46
C GLU A 14 3.05 9.58 -10.93
N TRP A 15 3.77 8.61 -10.39
CA TRP A 15 3.85 8.36 -8.95
C TRP A 15 5.19 8.87 -8.42
N CYS A 16 5.22 10.12 -7.97
CA CYS A 16 6.33 10.64 -7.16
C CYS A 16 6.15 10.24 -5.68
N ASP A 17 7.19 10.48 -4.87
CA ASP A 17 7.18 10.14 -3.44
C ASP A 17 6.02 10.81 -2.70
N LYS A 18 5.79 12.10 -2.97
CA LYS A 18 4.67 12.85 -2.38
C LYS A 18 3.30 12.23 -2.71
N ASN A 19 3.06 11.88 -3.98
CA ASN A 19 1.80 11.26 -4.38
C ASN A 19 1.67 9.85 -3.80
N THR A 20 2.77 9.11 -3.71
CA THR A 20 2.79 7.78 -3.10
C THR A 20 2.45 7.86 -1.61
N GLU A 21 3.03 8.81 -0.90
CA GLU A 21 2.75 9.06 0.52
C GLU A 21 1.28 9.42 0.76
N ILE A 22 0.73 10.34 -0.04
CA ILE A 22 -0.69 10.71 0.02
C ILE A 22 -1.58 9.48 -0.21
N MET A 23 -1.28 8.67 -1.24
CA MET A 23 -2.04 7.46 -1.52
C MET A 23 -1.99 6.48 -0.34
N LEU A 24 -0.81 6.27 0.27
CA LEU A 24 -0.66 5.36 1.41
C LEU A 24 -1.38 5.86 2.66
N LYS A 25 -1.35 7.16 2.95
CA LYS A 25 -2.11 7.76 4.06
C LYS A 25 -3.61 7.50 3.90
N VAL A 26 -4.15 7.71 2.71
CA VAL A 26 -5.56 7.42 2.43
C VAL A 26 -5.86 5.92 2.53
N CYS A 27 -4.95 5.05 2.06
CA CYS A 27 -5.09 3.60 2.25
C CYS A 27 -5.22 3.21 3.73
N ILE A 28 -4.42 3.81 4.62
CA ILE A 28 -4.48 3.57 6.08
C ILE A 28 -5.82 3.98 6.65
N GLU A 29 -6.33 5.15 6.28
CA GLU A 29 -7.67 5.59 6.69
C GLU A 29 -8.74 4.56 6.31
N GLU A 30 -8.67 3.99 5.11
CA GLU A 30 -9.63 2.99 4.66
C GLU A 30 -9.44 1.63 5.34
N VAL A 31 -8.21 1.25 5.72
CA VAL A 31 -7.97 0.07 6.57
C VAL A 31 -8.60 0.26 7.94
N ASN A 32 -8.35 1.42 8.57
CA ASN A 32 -8.92 1.77 9.87
C ASN A 32 -10.46 1.82 9.83
N ALA A 33 -11.02 2.24 8.71
CA ALA A 33 -12.46 2.22 8.46
C ALA A 33 -13.03 0.83 8.09
N ARG A 34 -12.22 -0.23 8.17
CA ARG A 34 -12.59 -1.63 7.83
C ARG A 34 -13.02 -1.82 6.37
N ASN A 35 -12.62 -0.93 5.47
CA ASN A 35 -12.82 -1.06 4.03
C ASN A 35 -11.78 -1.96 3.35
N LYS A 36 -10.98 -2.70 4.12
CA LYS A 36 -10.10 -3.79 3.67
C LYS A 36 -10.22 -4.97 4.65
N PRO A 37 -11.35 -5.71 4.67
CA PRO A 37 -11.59 -6.77 5.65
C PRO A 37 -10.65 -7.97 5.50
N HIS A 38 -10.00 -8.13 4.35
CA HIS A 38 -9.04 -9.19 4.05
C HIS A 38 -7.81 -8.62 3.32
N ASN A 39 -7.42 -9.25 2.20
CA ASN A 39 -6.24 -8.86 1.42
C ASN A 39 -6.52 -7.75 0.39
N HIS A 40 -7.77 -7.31 0.25
CA HIS A 40 -8.20 -6.37 -0.78
C HIS A 40 -9.13 -5.30 -0.21
N PHE A 41 -8.96 -4.06 -0.69
CA PHE A 41 -9.93 -3.00 -0.43
C PHE A 41 -11.27 -3.36 -1.08
N THR A 42 -12.36 -3.02 -0.37
CA THR A 42 -13.73 -3.11 -0.86
C THR A 42 -13.93 -2.13 -2.02
N LYS A 43 -15.06 -2.27 -2.73
CA LYS A 43 -15.45 -1.31 -3.76
C LYS A 43 -15.56 0.11 -3.18
N LEU A 44 -16.07 0.23 -1.96
CA LEU A 44 -16.15 1.50 -1.23
C LEU A 44 -14.76 2.04 -0.89
N GLY A 45 -13.87 1.20 -0.34
CA GLY A 45 -12.50 1.61 -0.02
C GLY A 45 -11.76 2.15 -1.24
N TRP A 46 -11.88 1.49 -2.39
CA TRP A 46 -11.28 1.98 -3.63
C TRP A 46 -11.89 3.28 -4.15
N ALA A 47 -13.21 3.47 -4.01
CA ALA A 47 -13.87 4.72 -4.38
C ALA A 47 -13.36 5.87 -3.50
N ASN A 48 -13.29 5.65 -2.18
CA ASN A 48 -12.79 6.63 -1.22
C ASN A 48 -11.31 6.96 -1.48
N ILE A 49 -10.47 5.95 -1.75
CA ILE A 49 -9.06 6.16 -2.13
C ILE A 49 -8.97 7.10 -3.32
N ALA A 50 -9.71 6.81 -4.39
CA ALA A 50 -9.68 7.61 -5.60
C ALA A 50 -10.16 9.05 -5.35
N GLU A 51 -11.28 9.21 -4.64
CA GLU A 51 -11.85 10.52 -4.34
C GLU A 51 -10.91 11.38 -3.48
N LYS A 52 -10.48 10.88 -2.32
CA LYS A 52 -9.63 11.61 -1.37
C LYS A 52 -8.29 11.96 -2.00
N PHE A 53 -7.65 11.02 -2.72
CA PHE A 53 -6.39 11.27 -3.41
C PHE A 53 -6.52 12.36 -4.48
N ASN A 54 -7.51 12.22 -5.38
CA ASN A 54 -7.71 13.17 -6.47
C ASN A 54 -8.04 14.56 -5.95
N LYS A 55 -8.84 14.65 -4.87
CA LYS A 55 -9.12 15.91 -4.18
C LYS A 55 -7.86 16.53 -3.57
N ALA A 56 -7.01 15.75 -2.91
CA ALA A 56 -5.79 16.24 -2.27
C ALA A 56 -4.70 16.67 -3.25
N THR A 57 -4.66 16.08 -4.44
CA THR A 57 -3.60 16.30 -5.44
C THR A 57 -4.04 17.15 -6.64
N ASN A 58 -5.34 17.42 -6.75
CA ASN A 58 -5.98 17.99 -7.95
C ASN A 58 -5.70 17.17 -9.23
N LEU A 59 -5.51 15.85 -9.08
CA LEU A 59 -5.35 14.91 -10.17
C LEU A 59 -6.67 14.20 -10.48
N ARG A 60 -6.68 13.42 -11.58
CA ARG A 60 -7.85 12.64 -12.03
C ARG A 60 -7.43 11.23 -12.38
N TYR A 61 -6.89 10.51 -11.39
CA TYR A 61 -6.54 9.11 -11.56
C TYR A 61 -7.77 8.23 -11.41
N GLU A 62 -7.80 7.15 -12.16
CA GLU A 62 -8.85 6.15 -12.18
C GLU A 62 -8.47 4.94 -11.31
N TYR A 63 -9.48 4.15 -10.95
CA TYR A 63 -9.35 2.90 -10.20
C TYR A 63 -8.14 2.04 -10.64
N LYS A 64 -7.97 1.83 -11.96
CA LYS A 64 -6.90 0.99 -12.49
C LYS A 64 -5.51 1.53 -12.15
N GLN A 65 -5.32 2.84 -12.10
CA GLN A 65 -4.04 3.46 -11.73
C GLN A 65 -3.72 3.22 -10.25
N PHE A 66 -4.71 3.35 -9.36
CA PHE A 66 -4.55 3.06 -7.93
C PHE A 66 -4.26 1.58 -7.68
N ARG A 67 -5.03 0.68 -8.29
CA ARG A 67 -4.81 -0.77 -8.16
C ARG A 67 -3.40 -1.16 -8.63
N ASN A 68 -2.97 -0.66 -9.79
CA ASN A 68 -1.64 -0.93 -10.31
C ASN A 68 -0.55 -0.41 -9.37
N ARG A 69 -0.71 0.81 -8.82
CA ARG A 69 0.27 1.35 -7.86
C ARG A 69 0.32 0.48 -6.62
N TRP A 70 -0.83 0.14 -6.03
CA TRP A 70 -0.91 -0.74 -4.87
C TRP A 70 -0.21 -2.08 -5.08
N ASP A 71 -0.40 -2.70 -6.24
CA ASP A 71 0.27 -3.95 -6.59
C ASP A 71 1.79 -3.78 -6.76
N SER A 72 2.25 -2.65 -7.32
CA SER A 72 3.68 -2.32 -7.36
C SER A 72 4.27 -2.11 -5.97
N LEU A 73 3.58 -1.38 -5.08
CA LEU A 73 4.06 -1.12 -3.72
C LEU A 73 4.23 -2.40 -2.90
N LYS A 74 3.30 -3.35 -3.04
CA LYS A 74 3.43 -4.67 -2.42
C LYS A 74 4.68 -5.41 -2.90
N LYS A 75 4.99 -5.36 -4.20
CA LYS A 75 6.18 -6.00 -4.77
C LYS A 75 7.47 -5.33 -4.30
N GLU A 76 7.50 -4.00 -4.27
CA GLU A 76 8.61 -3.21 -3.75
C GLU A 76 8.89 -3.58 -2.28
N TRP A 77 7.84 -3.66 -1.45
CA TRP A 77 7.95 -4.09 -0.06
C TRP A 77 8.44 -5.55 0.08
N GLN A 78 7.89 -6.49 -0.69
CA GLN A 78 8.32 -7.89 -0.66
C GLN A 78 9.79 -8.06 -1.05
N LEU A 79 10.25 -7.30 -2.04
CA LEU A 79 11.64 -7.31 -2.46
C LEU A 79 12.54 -6.76 -1.35
N TRP A 80 12.18 -5.62 -0.76
CA TRP A 80 12.91 -5.07 0.38
C TRP A 80 12.96 -6.04 1.56
N ALA A 81 11.83 -6.63 1.96
CA ALA A 81 11.78 -7.59 3.06
C ALA A 81 12.68 -8.80 2.79
N LYS A 82 12.69 -9.30 1.54
CA LYS A 82 13.58 -10.40 1.13
C LYS A 82 15.06 -10.01 1.17
N LEU A 83 15.41 -8.80 0.74
CA LEU A 83 16.80 -8.32 0.77
C LEU A 83 17.28 -8.21 2.21
N ILE A 84 16.51 -7.56 3.08
CA ILE A 84 16.90 -7.37 4.47
C ILE A 84 16.93 -8.69 5.25
N GLY A 85 15.96 -9.59 5.03
CA GLY A 85 15.94 -10.90 5.70
C GLY A 85 17.13 -11.80 5.31
N LYS A 86 17.60 -11.70 4.07
CA LYS A 86 18.77 -12.46 3.61
C LYS A 86 20.09 -11.96 4.17
N ASP A 87 20.24 -10.64 4.35
CA ASP A 87 21.49 -10.05 4.83
C ASP A 87 21.73 -10.27 6.34
N THR A 88 20.70 -10.65 7.10
CA THR A 88 20.74 -10.61 8.57
C THR A 88 20.58 -11.97 9.25
N GLY A 89 20.47 -13.07 8.50
CA GLY A 89 20.25 -14.40 9.07
C GLY A 89 18.90 -14.55 9.80
N LEU A 90 17.97 -13.62 9.54
CA LEU A 90 16.63 -13.64 10.15
C LEU A 90 15.72 -14.60 9.41
N GLY A 91 14.87 -15.30 10.16
CA GLY A 91 13.88 -16.22 9.62
C GLY A 91 12.71 -15.50 8.93
N TRP A 92 11.90 -16.26 8.20
CA TRP A 92 10.60 -15.80 7.71
C TRP A 92 9.49 -16.30 8.64
N ASP A 93 8.65 -15.38 9.13
CA ASP A 93 7.46 -15.71 9.90
C ASP A 93 6.31 -16.06 8.92
N GLY A 94 6.00 -17.36 8.84
CA GLY A 94 4.98 -17.91 7.97
C GLY A 94 3.54 -17.52 8.35
N GLU A 95 3.31 -17.16 9.60
CA GLU A 95 2.01 -16.78 10.15
C GLU A 95 1.75 -15.29 9.93
N LYS A 96 2.70 -14.44 10.35
CA LYS A 96 2.65 -12.98 10.16
C LYS A 96 2.92 -12.54 8.72
N LYS A 97 3.42 -13.44 7.87
CA LYS A 97 3.89 -13.13 6.50
C LYS A 97 4.92 -11.99 6.50
N THR A 98 5.83 -12.00 7.47
CA THR A 98 6.87 -10.97 7.65
C THR A 98 8.21 -11.59 8.06
N ILE A 99 9.26 -10.79 8.21
CA ILE A 99 10.56 -11.26 8.75
C ILE A 99 10.40 -11.54 10.25
N ALA A 100 10.84 -12.71 10.71
CA ALA A 100 10.88 -13.07 12.11
C ALA A 100 12.04 -12.30 12.79
N ALA A 101 11.73 -11.10 13.29
CA ALA A 101 12.66 -10.19 13.95
C ALA A 101 12.01 -9.58 15.21
N SER A 102 12.81 -9.05 16.13
CA SER A 102 12.29 -8.33 17.30
C SER A 102 11.71 -6.96 16.92
N ASP A 103 10.87 -6.41 17.78
CA ASP A 103 10.26 -5.09 17.55
C ASP A 103 11.34 -3.99 17.50
N GLU A 104 12.38 -4.08 18.33
CA GLU A 104 13.52 -3.15 18.32
C GLU A 104 14.29 -3.21 16.99
N TRP A 105 14.40 -4.40 16.38
CA TRP A 105 15.00 -4.54 15.07
C TRP A 105 14.15 -3.86 14.00
N TRP A 106 12.81 -4.03 14.04
CA TRP A 106 11.90 -3.35 13.12
C TRP A 106 11.97 -1.84 13.29
N GLU A 107 11.98 -1.33 14.52
CA GLU A 107 12.12 0.10 14.81
C GLU A 107 13.43 0.67 14.27
N ALA A 108 14.56 -0.02 14.49
CA ALA A 108 15.85 0.39 13.95
C ALA A 108 15.88 0.39 12.42
N LYS A 109 15.20 -0.56 11.76
CA LYS A 109 15.12 -0.62 10.29
C LYS A 109 14.17 0.41 9.69
N ILE A 110 13.06 0.70 10.35
CA ILE A 110 12.12 1.77 9.95
C ILE A 110 12.78 3.15 10.06
N GLN A 111 13.69 3.35 11.02
CA GLN A 111 14.48 4.58 11.13
C GLN A 111 15.46 4.78 9.95
N LEU A 112 15.93 3.69 9.33
CA LEU A 112 16.90 3.72 8.22
C LEU A 112 16.28 3.91 6.84
N GLN A 113 14.96 3.74 6.70
CA GLN A 113 14.27 3.77 5.41
C GLN A 113 12.93 4.51 5.50
N THR A 114 12.73 5.40 4.53
CA THR A 114 11.64 6.37 4.33
C THR A 114 10.25 5.90 4.76
N ILE A 115 9.40 6.88 5.12
CA ILE A 115 7.94 6.80 5.44
C ILE A 115 7.19 5.67 4.70
N PHE A 116 7.55 5.41 3.45
CA PHE A 116 7.09 4.29 2.64
C PHE A 116 7.06 2.93 3.36
N TYR A 117 8.14 2.52 4.03
CA TYR A 117 8.22 1.18 4.64
C TYR A 117 7.45 1.08 5.95
N LYS A 118 7.37 2.19 6.70
CA LYS A 118 6.51 2.28 7.88
C LYS A 118 5.04 2.15 7.50
N LEU A 119 4.59 2.92 6.51
CA LEU A 119 3.20 2.86 6.04
C LEU A 119 2.89 1.52 5.35
N ALA A 120 3.84 0.94 4.61
CA ALA A 120 3.68 -0.39 4.04
C ALA A 120 3.59 -1.48 5.12
N PHE A 121 4.38 -1.38 6.20
CA PHE A 121 4.28 -2.28 7.34
C PHE A 121 2.89 -2.21 7.98
N GLU A 122 2.41 -1.00 8.30
CA GLU A 122 1.07 -0.81 8.88
C GLU A 122 -0.04 -1.39 7.98
N ILE A 123 -0.02 -1.12 6.67
CA ILE A 123 -1.13 -1.56 5.80
C ILE A 123 -1.02 -3.05 5.39
N LEU A 124 0.19 -3.61 5.30
CA LEU A 124 0.42 -4.97 4.78
C LEU A 124 0.62 -6.03 5.87
N VAL A 125 1.04 -5.63 7.08
CA VAL A 125 1.26 -6.53 8.23
C VAL A 125 0.06 -6.55 9.19
N ASP A 126 -0.91 -5.62 9.04
CA ASP A 126 -2.15 -5.64 9.81
C ASP A 126 -3.09 -6.79 9.42
N ASN A 127 -2.78 -7.95 9.99
CA ASN A 127 -3.73 -8.92 10.53
C ASN A 127 -3.49 -9.16 12.04
N PHE A 128 -2.65 -8.35 12.71
CA PHE A 128 -2.21 -8.66 14.09
C PHE A 128 -3.03 -8.01 15.21
N SER A 129 -4.02 -7.16 14.91
CA SER A 129 -4.84 -6.48 15.93
C SER A 129 -6.31 -6.92 15.97
N THR A 130 -6.77 -7.82 15.08
CA THR A 130 -8.12 -8.42 15.14
C THR A 130 -8.21 -9.78 15.83
N LEU A 131 -7.11 -10.29 16.40
CA LEU A 131 -7.10 -11.51 17.25
C LEU A 131 -6.62 -11.27 18.69
N ARG A 132 -6.39 -10.02 19.10
CA ARG A 132 -6.18 -9.68 20.52
C ARG A 132 -7.39 -8.91 21.04
N LEU A 133 -8.46 -9.66 21.29
CA LEU A 133 -9.58 -9.44 22.22
C LEU A 133 -10.81 -10.22 21.72
N LYS A 134 -10.70 -11.55 21.75
CA LYS A 134 -11.71 -12.47 22.30
C LYS A 134 -10.96 -13.67 22.87
#